data_AF-A0A659UXH6-F1
#
_entry.id   AF-A0A659UXH6-F1
#
_cell.length_a   1.000
_cell.length_b   1.000
_cell.length_c   1.000
_cell.angle_alpha   90.00
_cell.angle_beta   90.00
_cell.angle_gamma   90.00
#
_symmetry.space_group_name_H-M   'P 1'
#
loop_
_entity.id
_entity.type
_entity.pdbx_description
1 polymer ?
#
loop_
_entity_poly.entity_id
_entity_poly.type
_entity_poly.pdbx_seq_one_letter_code
_entity_poly.pdbx_strand_id
1 'polypeptide(L)'
;AKPSRPELSGPMQNYVDLHRHAAVRLSLLDHSGVALRLMVAHAIVGTSLWQVRPDPQRAANEAVAASIAASKTEAAFAGKRREVLALLGQAEEDGPVAGGNGDDVALASVFARLLTLPDNEVEHVLALIMAETLGLGSAIIEALGNHLGLDMRAHWQADDAFFELLRDRQVANAMLADVGGSD
;
A
#
# COMPACT_ATOMS: atom_id res chain seq x y z
N ALA A 1 -25.93 13.39 36.69
CA ALA A 1 -26.92 13.81 35.69
C ALA A 1 -27.47 12.57 34.99
N LYS A 2 -28.79 12.46 34.76
CA LYS A 2 -29.36 11.38 33.94
C LYS A 2 -28.86 11.55 32.50
N PRO A 3 -28.41 10.50 31.80
CA PRO A 3 -28.08 10.63 30.39
C PRO A 3 -29.33 11.13 29.65
N SER A 4 -29.16 12.15 28.80
CA SER A 4 -30.23 12.65 27.97
C SER A 4 -30.75 11.50 27.10
N ARG A 5 -32.08 11.38 27.07
CA ARG A 5 -32.74 10.39 26.20
C ARG A 5 -32.34 10.72 24.76
N PRO A 6 -31.95 9.73 23.94
CA PRO A 6 -31.62 9.96 22.53
C PRO A 6 -32.77 10.73 21.86
N GLU A 7 -32.44 11.76 21.10
CA GLU A 7 -33.44 12.65 20.45
C GLU A 7 -34.30 11.90 19.43
N LEU A 8 -33.79 10.78 18.89
CA LEU A 8 -34.49 9.91 17.96
C LEU A 8 -34.53 8.46 18.50
N SER A 9 -35.59 7.73 18.16
CA SER A 9 -35.61 6.27 18.35
C SER A 9 -34.59 5.61 17.42
N GLY A 10 -34.11 4.42 17.79
CA GLY A 10 -33.17 3.65 16.96
C GLY A 10 -33.63 3.48 15.50
N PRO A 11 -34.88 3.05 15.23
CA PRO A 11 -35.39 2.96 13.86
C PRO A 11 -35.41 4.30 13.11
N MET A 12 -35.71 5.41 13.79
CA MET A 12 -35.72 6.74 13.16
C MET A 12 -34.31 7.21 12.81
N GLN A 13 -33.33 6.96 13.69
CA GLN A 13 -31.93 7.25 13.39
C GLN A 13 -31.44 6.47 12.16
N ASN A 14 -31.71 5.17 12.12
CA ASN A 14 -31.37 4.32 10.97
C ASN A 14 -32.05 4.79 9.67
N TYR A 15 -33.33 5.19 9.73
CA TYR A 15 -34.03 5.76 8.59
C TYR A 15 -33.32 7.00 8.04
N VAL A 16 -32.92 7.93 8.91
CA VAL A 16 -32.22 9.16 8.51
C VAL A 16 -30.84 8.85 7.92
N ASP A 17 -30.07 7.97 8.55
CA ASP A 17 -28.72 7.62 8.10
C ASP A 17 -28.73 6.94 6.72
N LEU A 18 -29.72 6.05 6.48
CA LEU A 18 -29.89 5.42 5.17
C LEU A 18 -30.21 6.44 4.05
N HIS A 19 -31.05 7.45 4.32
CA HIS A 19 -31.35 8.49 3.33
C HIS A 19 -30.15 9.41 3.07
N ARG A 20 -29.40 9.78 4.11
CA ARG A 20 -28.15 10.54 3.96
C ARG A 20 -27.14 9.77 3.13
N HIS A 21 -26.94 8.49 3.44
CA HIS A 21 -26.04 7.62 2.70
C HIS A 21 -26.44 7.48 1.22
N ALA A 22 -27.74 7.31 0.93
CA ALA A 22 -28.22 7.25 -0.45
C ALA A 22 -27.93 8.55 -1.24
N ALA A 23 -28.17 9.71 -0.63
CA ALA A 23 -27.90 11.01 -1.24
C ALA A 23 -26.39 11.22 -1.49
N VAL A 24 -25.54 10.92 -0.51
CA VAL A 24 -24.08 11.05 -0.63
C VAL A 24 -23.54 10.14 -1.74
N ARG A 25 -23.98 8.87 -1.78
CA ARG A 25 -23.52 7.92 -2.79
C ARG A 25 -23.88 8.35 -4.22
N LEU A 26 -25.08 8.89 -4.43
CA LEU A 26 -25.46 9.41 -5.74
C LEU A 26 -24.60 10.62 -6.12
N SER A 27 -24.46 11.59 -5.20
CA SER A 27 -23.67 12.80 -5.46
C SER A 27 -22.19 12.51 -5.71
N LEU A 28 -21.61 11.49 -5.07
CA LEU A 28 -20.20 11.13 -5.22
C LEU A 28 -19.85 10.71 -6.65
N LEU A 29 -20.81 10.19 -7.41
CA LEU A 29 -20.60 9.77 -8.80
C LEU A 29 -20.19 10.95 -9.71
N ASP A 30 -20.63 12.16 -9.39
CA ASP A 30 -20.27 13.38 -10.13
C ASP A 30 -18.96 14.01 -9.65
N HIS A 31 -18.28 13.40 -8.65
CA HIS A 31 -17.10 13.96 -7.99
C HIS A 31 -15.94 12.95 -7.95
N SER A 32 -15.48 12.50 -9.13
CA SER A 32 -14.44 11.47 -9.26
C SER A 32 -13.13 11.79 -8.51
N GLY A 33 -12.70 13.05 -8.48
CA GLY A 33 -11.51 13.47 -7.73
C GLY A 33 -11.66 13.36 -6.20
N VAL A 34 -12.89 13.53 -5.69
CA VAL A 34 -13.24 13.31 -4.28
C VAL A 34 -13.30 11.80 -3.99
N ALA A 35 -13.91 11.03 -4.90
CA ALA A 35 -13.97 9.58 -4.80
C ALA A 35 -12.57 8.95 -4.78
N LEU A 36 -11.64 9.43 -5.61
CA LEU A 36 -10.24 9.00 -5.61
C LEU A 36 -9.55 9.27 -4.28
N ARG A 37 -9.72 10.47 -3.71
CA ARG A 37 -9.13 10.81 -2.41
C ARG A 37 -9.70 9.97 -1.27
N LEU A 38 -11.01 9.68 -1.30
CA LEU A 38 -11.63 8.77 -0.33
C LEU A 38 -11.10 7.35 -0.51
N MET A 39 -10.89 6.93 -1.76
CA MET A 39 -10.31 5.64 -2.10
C MET A 39 -8.89 5.49 -1.53
N VAL A 40 -8.06 6.52 -1.69
CA VAL A 40 -6.71 6.58 -1.10
C VAL A 40 -6.78 6.58 0.43
N ALA A 41 -7.69 7.34 1.04
CA ALA A 41 -7.88 7.34 2.50
C ALA A 41 -8.23 5.95 3.04
N HIS A 42 -9.10 5.21 2.35
CA HIS A 42 -9.43 3.83 2.69
C HIS A 42 -8.24 2.88 2.53
N ALA A 43 -7.35 3.08 1.56
CA ALA A 43 -6.17 2.24 1.42
C ALA A 43 -5.14 2.48 2.55
N ILE A 44 -5.06 3.72 3.05
CA ILE A 44 -4.22 4.11 4.20
C ILE A 44 -4.80 3.54 5.50
N VAL A 45 -6.06 3.87 5.81
CA VAL A 45 -6.64 3.61 7.14
C VAL A 45 -7.38 2.29 7.21
N GLY A 46 -8.01 1.85 6.12
CA GLY A 46 -8.93 0.72 6.10
C GLY A 46 -10.35 1.08 6.58
N THR A 47 -11.27 0.14 6.41
CA THR A 47 -12.63 0.10 6.99
C THR A 47 -13.06 -1.34 7.22
N SER A 48 -14.26 -1.54 7.78
CA SER A 48 -14.89 -2.86 7.86
C SER A 48 -15.19 -3.49 6.49
N LEU A 49 -15.43 -2.68 5.45
CA LEU A 49 -15.82 -3.15 4.11
C LEU A 49 -14.66 -3.24 3.12
N TRP A 50 -13.58 -2.50 3.38
CA TRP A 50 -12.44 -2.47 2.49
C TRP A 50 -11.15 -2.29 3.27
N GLN A 51 -10.25 -3.26 3.11
CA GLN A 51 -8.97 -3.33 3.77
C GLN A 51 -7.90 -3.57 2.72
N VAL A 52 -6.80 -2.84 2.84
CA VAL A 52 -5.60 -3.00 2.03
C VAL A 52 -4.50 -3.50 2.96
N ARG A 53 -3.62 -4.36 2.47
CA ARG A 53 -2.50 -4.89 3.25
C ARG A 53 -1.21 -4.71 2.45
N PRO A 54 -0.18 -4.08 3.01
CA PRO A 54 1.15 -4.13 2.43
C PRO A 54 1.61 -5.58 2.30
N ASP A 55 2.44 -5.85 1.30
CA ASP A 55 3.19 -7.11 1.29
C ASP A 55 4.14 -7.10 2.51
N PRO A 56 4.15 -8.17 3.33
CA PRO A 56 5.01 -8.22 4.52
C PRO A 56 6.50 -8.27 4.18
N GLN A 57 6.85 -8.42 2.91
CA GLN A 57 8.20 -8.61 2.38
C GLN A 57 9.01 -9.63 3.16
N ARG A 58 8.39 -10.78 3.44
CA ARG A 58 8.98 -11.80 4.31
C ARG A 58 10.14 -12.50 3.60
N ALA A 59 11.36 -12.15 4.01
CA ALA A 59 12.56 -12.89 3.63
C ALA A 59 12.54 -14.33 4.19
N ALA A 60 13.12 -15.26 3.44
CA ALA A 60 13.20 -16.67 3.85
C ALA A 60 14.14 -16.90 5.04
N ASN A 61 15.15 -16.04 5.21
CA ASN A 61 16.13 -16.08 6.30
C ASN A 61 16.76 -14.69 6.51
N GLU A 62 17.58 -14.56 7.56
CA GLU A 62 18.23 -13.31 7.95
C GLU A 62 19.21 -12.78 6.89
N ALA A 63 19.91 -13.67 6.17
CA ALA A 63 20.84 -13.25 5.11
C ALA A 63 20.11 -12.54 3.96
N VAL A 64 18.97 -13.09 3.53
CA VAL A 64 18.10 -12.44 2.52
C VAL A 64 17.52 -11.14 3.06
N ALA A 65 17.09 -11.11 4.34
CA ALA A 65 16.58 -9.89 4.96
C ALA A 65 17.63 -8.77 4.98
N ALA A 66 18.87 -9.10 5.36
CA ALA A 66 19.98 -8.17 5.40
C ALA A 66 20.36 -7.65 4.00
N SER A 67 20.37 -8.54 2.99
CA SER A 67 20.60 -8.19 1.58
C SER A 67 19.58 -7.15 1.08
N ILE A 68 18.29 -7.40 1.32
CA ILE A 68 17.22 -6.46 0.93
C ILE A 68 17.33 -5.15 1.71
N ALA A 69 17.56 -5.20 3.02
CA ALA A 69 17.70 -3.99 3.85
C ALA A 69 18.89 -3.12 3.43
N ALA A 70 19.97 -3.72 2.93
CA ALA A 70 21.14 -3.00 2.40
C ALA A 70 20.96 -2.53 0.94
N SER A 71 19.86 -2.89 0.27
CA SER A 71 19.62 -2.54 -1.13
C SER A 71 19.43 -1.04 -1.31
N LYS A 72 20.13 -0.47 -2.31
CA LYS A 72 19.95 0.92 -2.73
C LYS A 72 18.51 1.21 -3.19
N THR A 73 17.82 0.21 -3.74
CA THR A 73 16.44 0.35 -4.22
C THR A 73 15.49 0.48 -3.04
N GLU A 74 15.69 -0.32 -1.98
CA GLU A 74 14.89 -0.22 -0.75
C GLU A 74 15.15 1.10 -0.02
N ALA A 75 16.41 1.53 0.08
CA ALA A 75 16.76 2.82 0.66
C ALA A 75 16.13 4.01 -0.10
N ALA A 76 16.10 3.94 -1.44
CA ALA A 76 15.44 4.95 -2.27
C ALA A 76 13.92 4.95 -2.05
N PHE A 77 13.30 3.77 -1.98
CA PHE A 77 11.87 3.64 -1.73
C PHE A 77 11.49 4.15 -0.33
N ALA A 78 12.27 3.85 0.70
CA ALA A 78 12.09 4.40 2.04
C ALA A 78 12.20 5.94 2.07
N GLY A 79 13.04 6.54 1.22
CA GLY A 79 13.06 7.99 0.99
C GLY A 79 11.72 8.52 0.47
N LYS A 80 11.14 7.85 -0.53
CA LYS A 80 9.82 8.21 -1.09
C LYS A 80 8.68 8.01 -0.11
N ARG A 81 8.74 6.96 0.71
CA ARG A 81 7.78 6.75 1.80
C ARG A 81 7.78 7.92 2.79
N ARG A 82 8.95 8.39 3.22
CA ARG A 82 9.07 9.56 4.12
C ARG A 82 8.53 10.85 3.50
N GLU A 83 8.76 11.07 2.20
CA GLU A 83 8.16 12.20 1.48
C GLU A 83 6.62 12.14 1.55
N VAL A 84 6.02 10.98 1.30
CA VAL A 84 4.57 10.78 1.37
C VAL A 84 4.04 10.93 2.80
N LEU A 85 4.70 10.37 3.81
CA LEU A 85 4.32 10.54 5.20
C LEU A 85 4.33 12.02 5.61
N ALA A 86 5.30 12.81 5.14
CA ALA A 86 5.30 14.25 5.35
C ALA A 86 4.11 14.96 4.68
N LEU A 87 3.73 14.55 3.46
CA LEU A 87 2.53 15.05 2.78
C LEU A 87 1.25 14.74 3.55
N LEU A 88 1.20 13.63 4.30
CA LEU A 88 0.07 13.24 5.14
C LEU A 88 0.11 13.88 6.55
N GLY A 89 1.18 14.60 6.91
CA GLY A 89 1.36 15.17 8.24
C GLY A 89 1.80 14.15 9.30
N GLN A 90 2.41 13.05 8.87
CA GLN A 90 2.85 11.91 9.68
C GLN A 90 4.37 11.71 9.61
N ALA A 91 5.14 12.80 9.56
CA ALA A 91 6.58 12.76 9.30
C ALA A 91 7.41 12.03 10.37
N GLU A 92 6.84 11.75 11.54
CA GLU A 92 7.49 11.00 12.63
C GLU A 92 7.28 9.48 12.53
N GLU A 93 6.42 9.02 11.64
CA GLU A 93 6.18 7.60 11.38
C GLU A 93 7.28 7.01 10.46
N ASP A 94 7.54 5.71 10.62
CA ASP A 94 8.55 4.97 9.82
C ASP A 94 7.99 3.67 9.20
N GLY A 95 6.68 3.44 9.34
CA GLY A 95 5.98 2.27 8.82
C GLY A 95 5.38 2.48 7.42
N PRO A 96 4.85 1.40 6.80
CA PRO A 96 4.08 1.50 5.57
C PRO A 96 2.96 2.53 5.68
N VAL A 97 2.66 3.20 4.56
CA VAL A 97 1.55 4.15 4.47
C VAL A 97 0.21 3.42 4.38
N ALA A 98 0.18 2.25 3.73
CA ALA A 98 -1.02 1.43 3.61
C ALA A 98 -1.23 0.50 4.82
N GLY A 99 -2.48 0.09 5.04
CA GLY A 99 -2.81 -1.03 5.95
C GLY A 99 -3.08 -0.69 7.41
N GLY A 100 -3.70 0.46 7.66
CA GLY A 100 -4.22 0.85 8.96
C GLY A 100 -5.30 -0.09 9.54
N ASN A 101 -5.75 0.23 10.75
CA ASN A 101 -6.63 -0.61 11.57
C ASN A 101 -8.13 -0.37 11.38
N GLY A 102 -8.52 0.53 10.48
CA GLY A 102 -9.91 0.90 10.21
C GLY A 102 -10.53 1.88 11.21
N ASP A 103 -9.73 2.71 11.88
CA ASP A 103 -10.25 3.75 12.78
C ASP A 103 -11.01 4.85 12.00
N ASP A 104 -12.31 5.01 12.30
CA ASP A 104 -13.19 5.93 11.58
C ASP A 104 -12.77 7.41 11.71
N VAL A 105 -12.17 7.80 12.85
CA VAL A 105 -11.71 9.18 13.09
C VAL A 105 -10.42 9.46 12.30
N ALA A 106 -9.51 8.50 12.27
CA ALA A 106 -8.32 8.55 11.43
C ALA A 106 -8.69 8.62 9.95
N LEU A 107 -9.68 7.84 9.50
CA LEU A 107 -10.16 7.88 8.12
C LEU A 107 -10.65 9.27 7.72
N ALA A 108 -11.50 9.88 8.55
CA ALA A 108 -12.00 11.23 8.30
C ALA A 108 -10.87 12.27 8.28
N SER A 109 -9.88 12.12 9.16
CA SER A 109 -8.72 13.03 9.25
C SER A 109 -7.80 12.94 8.04
N VAL A 110 -7.46 11.72 7.61
CA VAL A 110 -6.66 11.47 6.40
C VAL A 110 -7.40 11.94 5.15
N PHE A 111 -8.70 11.67 5.05
CA PHE A 111 -9.51 12.15 3.93
C PHE A 111 -9.54 13.69 3.85
N ALA A 112 -9.74 14.36 4.99
CA ALA A 112 -9.69 15.83 5.05
C ALA A 112 -8.32 16.37 4.60
N ARG A 113 -7.21 15.72 5.01
CA ARG A 113 -5.87 16.08 4.55
C ARG A 113 -5.73 15.92 3.04
N LEU A 114 -6.14 14.79 2.48
CA LEU A 114 -6.07 14.52 1.04
C LEU A 114 -6.90 15.52 0.21
N LEU A 115 -8.02 16.01 0.73
CA LEU A 115 -8.81 17.07 0.08
C LEU A 115 -8.05 18.41 -0.06
N THR A 116 -7.04 18.66 0.78
CA THR A 116 -6.22 19.88 0.69
C THR A 116 -5.02 19.75 -0.25
N LEU A 117 -4.67 18.53 -0.66
CA LEU A 117 -3.53 18.30 -1.54
C LEU A 117 -3.92 18.49 -3.02
N PRO A 118 -3.02 19.02 -3.86
CA PRO A 118 -3.19 19.01 -5.31
C PRO A 118 -3.19 17.58 -5.87
N ASP A 119 -3.78 17.39 -7.04
CA ASP A 119 -3.98 16.05 -7.63
C ASP A 119 -2.68 15.28 -7.81
N ASN A 120 -1.59 15.94 -8.24
CA ASN A 120 -0.30 15.28 -8.43
C ASN A 120 0.30 14.72 -7.12
N GLU A 121 0.02 15.35 -5.98
CA GLU A 121 0.46 14.83 -4.67
C GLU A 121 -0.38 13.63 -4.24
N VAL A 122 -1.70 13.66 -4.52
CA VAL A 122 -2.58 12.50 -4.28
C VAL A 122 -2.19 11.32 -5.17
N GLU A 123 -1.85 11.56 -6.43
CA GLU A 123 -1.35 10.55 -7.36
C GLU A 123 -0.02 9.94 -6.87
N HIS A 124 0.87 10.75 -6.29
CA HIS A 124 2.11 10.25 -5.69
C HIS A 124 1.85 9.36 -4.47
N VAL A 125 0.92 9.75 -3.59
CA VAL A 125 0.48 8.93 -2.45
C VAL A 125 -0.11 7.61 -2.94
N LEU A 126 -0.98 7.65 -3.95
CA LEU A 126 -1.58 6.47 -4.57
C LEU A 126 -0.52 5.52 -5.13
N ALA A 127 0.46 6.05 -5.88
CA ALA A 127 1.52 5.24 -6.48
C ALA A 127 2.35 4.51 -5.42
N LEU A 128 2.68 5.19 -4.31
CA LEU A 128 3.40 4.58 -3.18
C LEU A 128 2.57 3.46 -2.53
N ILE A 129 1.29 3.70 -2.25
CA ILE A 129 0.38 2.69 -1.70
C ILE A 129 0.28 1.47 -2.62
N MET A 130 0.16 1.69 -3.93
CA MET A 130 0.14 0.58 -4.89
C MET A 130 1.45 -0.19 -4.85
N ALA A 131 2.60 0.47 -4.77
CA ALA A 131 3.89 -0.19 -4.67
C ALA A 131 4.06 -1.01 -3.37
N GLU A 132 3.61 -0.48 -2.22
CA GLU A 132 3.64 -1.21 -0.93
C GLU A 132 2.75 -2.46 -0.91
N THR A 133 1.75 -2.51 -1.78
CA THR A 133 0.71 -3.55 -1.79
C THR A 133 0.87 -4.56 -2.93
N LEU A 134 1.93 -4.43 -3.74
CA LEU A 134 2.30 -5.44 -4.73
C LEU A 134 2.77 -6.71 -4.03
N GLY A 135 2.03 -7.80 -4.23
CA GLY A 135 2.40 -9.11 -3.69
C GLY A 135 3.70 -9.62 -4.32
N LEU A 136 4.68 -9.99 -3.47
CA LEU A 136 5.95 -10.56 -3.91
C LEU A 136 5.72 -11.80 -4.78
N GLY A 137 6.49 -11.91 -5.87
CA GLY A 137 6.42 -13.06 -6.79
C GLY A 137 5.10 -13.18 -7.57
N SER A 138 4.27 -12.14 -7.60
CA SER A 138 3.03 -12.14 -8.37
C SER A 138 3.27 -11.79 -9.84
N ALA A 139 2.43 -12.32 -10.73
CA ALA A 139 2.49 -12.05 -12.17
C ALA A 139 2.39 -10.54 -12.52
N ILE A 140 1.77 -9.74 -11.65
CA ILE A 140 1.69 -8.30 -11.87
C ILE A 140 3.05 -7.61 -11.71
N ILE A 141 3.96 -8.12 -10.88
CA ILE A 141 5.33 -7.58 -10.78
C ILE A 141 6.06 -7.76 -12.10
N GLU A 142 5.98 -8.93 -12.73
CA GLU A 142 6.59 -9.18 -14.04
C GLU A 142 5.98 -8.29 -15.12
N ALA A 143 4.64 -8.19 -15.15
CA ALA A 143 3.93 -7.34 -16.11
C ALA A 143 4.31 -5.86 -15.96
N LEU A 144 4.43 -5.36 -14.71
CA LEU A 144 4.87 -4.00 -14.43
C LEU A 144 6.34 -3.79 -14.79
N GLY A 145 7.22 -4.74 -14.48
CA GLY A 145 8.63 -4.67 -14.86
C GLY A 145 8.80 -4.51 -16.38
N ASN A 146 8.03 -5.29 -17.14
CA ASN A 146 8.01 -5.19 -18.61
C ASN A 146 7.41 -3.87 -19.10
N HIS A 147 6.26 -3.46 -18.55
CA HIS A 147 5.56 -2.24 -18.97
C HIS A 147 6.37 -0.97 -18.68
N LEU A 148 7.05 -0.93 -17.53
CA LEU A 148 7.89 0.18 -17.09
C LEU A 148 9.30 0.16 -17.71
N GLY A 149 9.65 -0.90 -18.46
CA GLY A 149 10.97 -1.05 -19.08
C GLY A 149 12.11 -1.15 -18.05
N LEU A 150 11.86 -1.86 -16.94
CA LEU A 150 12.81 -1.94 -15.82
C LEU A 150 14.10 -2.66 -16.21
N ASP A 151 15.24 -1.97 -16.13
CA ASP A 151 16.55 -2.60 -16.25
C ASP A 151 17.04 -3.06 -14.87
N MET A 152 16.91 -4.35 -14.58
CA MET A 152 17.35 -4.92 -13.30
C MET A 152 18.84 -4.69 -13.01
N ARG A 153 19.69 -4.46 -14.03
CA ARG A 153 21.11 -4.12 -13.80
C ARG A 153 21.29 -2.77 -13.11
N ALA A 154 20.33 -1.86 -13.27
CA ALA A 154 20.33 -0.59 -12.59
C ALA A 154 19.89 -0.72 -11.12
N HIS A 155 19.16 -1.78 -10.75
CA HIS A 155 18.50 -1.93 -9.45
C HIS A 155 19.07 -3.04 -8.56
N TRP A 156 19.78 -4.00 -9.15
CA TRP A 156 20.30 -5.18 -8.47
C TRP A 156 21.74 -5.47 -8.90
N GLN A 157 22.52 -6.00 -7.95
CA GLN A 157 23.81 -6.62 -8.19
C GLN A 157 23.92 -7.82 -7.26
N ALA A 158 24.66 -8.85 -7.68
CA ALA A 158 24.95 -9.99 -6.83
C ALA A 158 25.75 -9.54 -5.60
N ASP A 159 25.35 -10.04 -4.42
CA ASP A 159 26.02 -9.84 -3.14
C ASP A 159 26.39 -11.18 -2.51
N ASP A 160 26.95 -11.14 -1.30
CA ASP A 160 27.39 -12.35 -0.61
C ASP A 160 26.22 -13.32 -0.37
N ALA A 161 25.02 -12.82 -0.04
CA ALA A 161 23.83 -13.64 0.15
C ALA A 161 23.45 -14.40 -1.12
N PHE A 162 23.50 -13.75 -2.29
CA PHE A 162 23.29 -14.43 -3.58
C PHE A 162 24.31 -15.56 -3.81
N PHE A 163 25.59 -15.31 -3.60
CA PHE A 163 26.63 -16.31 -3.84
C PHE A 163 26.57 -17.47 -2.84
N GLU A 164 26.18 -17.22 -1.60
CA GLU A 164 25.94 -18.27 -0.61
C GLU A 164 24.77 -19.17 -1.00
N LEU A 165 23.65 -18.59 -1.46
CA LEU A 165 22.51 -19.35 -1.96
C LEU A 165 22.85 -20.17 -3.21
N LEU A 166 23.68 -19.64 -4.11
CA LEU A 166 24.09 -20.34 -5.33
C LEU A 166 25.02 -21.52 -5.06
N ARG A 167 25.81 -21.48 -3.97
CA ARG A 167 26.66 -22.61 -3.55
C ARG A 167 25.84 -23.81 -3.11
N ASP A 168 24.55 -23.64 -2.82
CA ASP A 168 23.64 -24.75 -2.67
C ASP A 168 23.49 -25.48 -4.01
N ARG A 169 24.04 -26.69 -4.06
CA ARG A 169 24.07 -27.52 -5.26
C ARG A 169 22.66 -27.84 -5.78
N GLN A 170 21.64 -27.85 -4.92
CA GLN A 170 20.26 -28.04 -5.34
C GLN A 170 19.74 -26.80 -6.08
N VAL A 171 20.05 -25.60 -5.60
CA VAL A 171 19.67 -24.32 -6.22
C VAL A 171 20.37 -24.16 -7.57
N ALA A 172 21.68 -24.40 -7.64
CA ALA A 172 22.43 -24.33 -8.89
C ALA A 172 21.87 -25.28 -9.96
N ASN A 173 21.52 -26.51 -9.58
CA ASN A 173 20.93 -27.48 -10.51
C ASN A 173 19.51 -27.09 -10.93
N ALA A 174 18.68 -26.54 -10.03
CA ALA A 174 17.33 -26.08 -10.34
C ALA A 174 17.34 -24.91 -11.33
N MET A 175 18.24 -23.92 -11.12
CA MET A 175 18.42 -22.81 -12.06
C MET A 175 18.91 -23.30 -13.44
N LEU A 176 19.82 -24.26 -13.48
CA LEU A 176 20.29 -24.85 -14.75
C LEU A 176 19.19 -25.61 -15.49
N ALA A 177 18.28 -26.29 -14.78
CA ALA A 177 17.15 -26.98 -15.40
C ALA A 177 16.12 -26.00 -15.99
N ASP A 178 15.88 -24.87 -15.32
CA ASP A 178 14.97 -23.82 -15.78
C ASP A 178 15.52 -23.12 -17.05
N VAL A 179 16.83 -22.86 -17.10
CA VAL A 179 17.49 -22.25 -18.27
C VAL A 179 17.75 -23.26 -19.39
N GLY A 180 18.04 -24.51 -19.06
CA GLY A 180 18.37 -25.57 -20.02
C GLY A 180 17.17 -26.08 -20.81
N GLY A 181 15.95 -25.79 -20.35
CA GLY A 181 14.73 -26.41 -20.89
C GLY A 181 14.63 -27.88 -20.47
N SER A 182 13.39 -28.36 -20.32
CA SER A 182 13.13 -29.80 -20.17
C SER A 182 13.26 -30.44 -21.54
N ASP A 183 14.15 -31.43 -21.69
CA ASP A 183 14.07 -32.39 -22.79
C ASP A 183 12.72 -33.13 -22.77
#